data_AF-A0A2K3MLF1-F1
#
_entry.id   AF-A0A2K3MLF1-F1
#
_cell.length_a   1.000
_cell.length_b   1.000
_cell.length_c   1.000
_cell.angle_alpha   90.00
_cell.angle_beta   90.00
_cell.angle_gamma   90.00
#
_symmetry.space_group_name_H-M   'P 1'
#
loop_
_entity.id
_entity.type
_entity.pdbx_description
1 polymer ?
#
loop_
_entity_poly.entity_id
_entity_poly.type
_entity_poly.pdbx_seq_one_letter_code
_entity_poly.pdbx_strand_id
1 'polypeptide(L)'
;MFHDMDGVQFGVKIGRDNPRIFSYAELFIGSNGFNEEQVLGSGGFGKVYKALLPSDGTLVAVKCCLSEKGKQFDKSFLAELSAVADLRHKNLVRLRGWCVHEDQLHLVYDYMPNRSLDRVLFRKPGNLKGEQPLGWRQREKIVK
;
A
#
# COMPACT_ATOMS: atom_id res chain seq x y z
N MET A 1 5.83 -16.75 20.66
CA MET A 1 6.27 -17.61 19.55
C MET A 1 5.42 -17.21 18.36
N PHE A 2 5.99 -16.46 17.42
CA PHE A 2 5.28 -16.03 16.22
C PHE A 2 5.57 -17.06 15.14
N HIS A 3 4.54 -17.80 14.75
CA HIS A 3 4.62 -18.67 13.58
C HIS A 3 4.49 -17.78 12.34
N ASP A 4 5.63 -17.44 11.74
CA ASP A 4 5.66 -17.19 10.30
C ASP A 4 5.23 -18.52 9.66
N MET A 5 3.99 -18.58 9.17
CA MET A 5 3.64 -19.65 8.24
C MET A 5 4.37 -19.35 6.95
N ASP A 6 5.31 -20.24 6.64
CA ASP A 6 6.12 -20.36 5.44
C ASP A 6 5.79 -19.31 4.40
N GLY A 7 6.63 -18.25 4.38
CA GLY A 7 6.58 -17.22 3.37
C GLY A 7 6.50 -17.89 2.02
N VAL A 8 5.33 -17.77 1.38
CA VAL A 8 5.05 -18.30 0.05
C VAL A 8 6.23 -17.92 -0.81
N GLN A 9 7.14 -18.86 -1.09
CA GLN A 9 8.26 -18.58 -1.96
C GLN A 9 7.70 -18.48 -3.36
N PHE A 10 7.32 -17.26 -3.72
CA PHE A 10 7.16 -16.88 -5.11
C PHE A 10 8.52 -17.12 -5.75
N GLY A 11 8.59 -18.01 -6.74
CA GLY A 11 9.77 -18.26 -7.56
C GLY A 11 10.11 -17.06 -8.45
N VAL A 12 10.07 -15.85 -7.90
CA VAL A 12 10.34 -14.61 -8.61
C VAL A 12 11.75 -14.20 -8.25
N LYS A 13 12.60 -14.18 -9.27
CA LYS A 13 14.01 -13.83 -9.18
C LYS A 13 14.20 -12.54 -8.36
N ILE A 14 15.03 -12.63 -7.32
CA ILE A 14 15.45 -11.50 -6.50
C ILE A 14 16.35 -10.59 -7.36
N GLY A 15 15.72 -9.68 -8.08
CA GLY A 15 16.35 -8.50 -8.65
C GLY A 15 15.98 -7.28 -7.82
N ARG A 16 16.83 -6.24 -7.81
CA ARG A 16 16.63 -4.97 -7.06
C ARG A 16 15.28 -4.29 -7.33
N ASP A 17 14.59 -4.67 -8.40
CA ASP A 17 13.33 -4.08 -8.82
C ASP A 17 12.08 -4.94 -8.59
N ASN A 18 12.19 -6.14 -8.03
CA ASN A 18 11.05 -7.03 -7.91
C ASN A 18 10.31 -6.88 -6.57
N PRO A 19 8.97 -7.03 -6.54
CA PRO A 19 8.23 -7.06 -5.28
C PRO A 19 8.81 -8.10 -4.32
N ARG A 20 9.04 -7.70 -3.06
CA ARG A 20 9.58 -8.57 -1.99
C ARG A 20 8.50 -8.95 -0.98
N ILE A 21 8.71 -10.05 -0.27
CA ILE A 21 7.85 -10.43 0.85
C ILE A 21 8.35 -9.70 2.09
N PHE A 22 7.45 -8.98 2.76
CA PHE A 22 7.73 -8.26 4.00
C PHE A 22 7.27 -9.08 5.20
N SER A 23 7.99 -8.98 6.32
CA SER A 23 7.52 -9.52 7.59
C SER A 23 6.49 -8.59 8.22
N TYR A 24 5.54 -9.16 8.96
CA TYR A 24 4.54 -8.36 9.67
C TYR A 24 5.20 -7.41 10.69
N ALA A 25 6.26 -7.87 11.36
CA ALA A 25 7.02 -7.07 12.31
C ALA A 25 7.63 -5.81 11.65
N GLU A 26 8.17 -5.92 10.42
CA GLU A 26 8.72 -4.78 9.70
C GLU A 26 7.65 -3.72 9.42
N LEU A 27 6.45 -4.16 8.98
CA LEU A 27 5.33 -3.26 8.72
C LEU A 27 4.72 -2.69 10.00
N PHE A 28 4.66 -3.48 11.07
CA PHE A 28 4.15 -3.07 12.37
C PHE A 28 5.04 -1.99 12.98
N ILE A 29 6.36 -2.20 13.01
CA ILE A 29 7.33 -1.22 13.50
C ILE A 29 7.28 0.04 12.63
N GLY A 30 7.29 -0.13 11.30
CA GLY A 30 7.32 1.00 10.38
C GLY A 30 6.05 1.86 10.42
N SER A 31 4.89 1.28 10.73
CA SER A 31 3.61 1.99 10.87
C SER A 31 3.32 2.48 12.30
N ASN A 32 4.28 2.36 13.22
CA ASN A 32 4.11 2.66 14.64
C ASN A 32 2.92 1.91 15.26
N GLY A 33 2.80 0.60 14.95
CA GLY A 33 1.73 -0.26 15.41
C GLY A 33 0.38 -0.03 14.72
N PHE A 34 0.39 0.33 13.43
CA PHE A 34 -0.82 0.68 12.66
C PHE A 34 -1.66 1.77 13.34
N ASN A 35 -0.99 2.79 13.87
CA ASN A 35 -1.62 3.91 14.56
C ASN A 35 -2.55 4.69 13.60
N GLU A 36 -3.70 5.14 14.12
CA GLU A 36 -4.70 5.91 13.36
C GLU A 36 -4.14 7.24 12.82
N GLU A 37 -3.14 7.82 13.48
CA GLU A 37 -2.45 9.02 13.00
C GLU A 37 -1.72 8.81 11.66
N GLN A 38 -1.33 7.56 11.37
CA GLN A 38 -0.64 7.21 10.13
C GLN A 38 -1.60 6.86 8.99
N VAL A 39 -2.93 6.96 9.19
CA VAL A 39 -3.91 6.61 8.16
C VAL A 39 -3.88 7.64 7.02
N LEU A 40 -3.55 7.15 5.83
CA LEU A 40 -3.61 7.92 4.57
C LEU A 40 -5.02 7.93 3.98
N GLY A 41 -5.76 6.83 4.17
CA GLY A 41 -7.15 6.70 3.76
C GLY A 41 -7.78 5.42 4.28
N SER A 42 -9.10 5.41 4.36
CA SER A 42 -9.92 4.25 4.69
C SER A 42 -11.04 4.10 3.65
N GLY A 43 -11.36 2.87 3.29
CA GLY A 43 -12.45 2.57 2.35
C GLY A 43 -12.93 1.13 2.47
N GLY A 44 -13.83 0.72 1.58
CA GLY A 44 -14.41 -0.64 1.60
C GLY A 44 -13.40 -1.78 1.41
N PHE A 45 -12.22 -1.47 0.87
CA PHE A 45 -11.12 -2.43 0.67
C PHE A 45 -10.06 -2.39 1.77
N GLY A 46 -10.40 -1.78 2.92
CA GLY A 46 -9.53 -1.69 4.09
C GLY A 46 -8.89 -0.32 4.31
N LYS A 47 -7.88 -0.29 5.18
CA LYS A 47 -7.18 0.93 5.61
C LYS A 47 -5.80 1.01 4.95
N VAL A 48 -5.38 2.21 4.60
CA VAL A 48 -4.04 2.49 4.07
C VAL A 48 -3.28 3.31 5.11
N TYR A 49 -2.15 2.77 5.56
CA TYR A 49 -1.27 3.38 6.54
C TYR A 49 0.01 3.87 5.89
N LYS A 50 0.56 4.95 6.42
CA LYS A 50 1.92 5.39 6.15
C LYS A 50 2.86 4.56 7.02
N ALA A 51 3.92 4.03 6.44
CA ALA A 51 4.96 3.34 7.18
C ALA A 51 6.35 3.79 6.72
N LEU A 52 7.30 3.84 7.65
CA LEU A 52 8.71 4.04 7.37
C LEU A 52 9.41 2.68 7.56
N LEU A 53 9.91 2.09 6.47
CA LEU A 53 10.57 0.79 6.56
C LEU A 53 11.82 0.90 7.43
N PRO A 54 11.94 0.13 8.53
CA PRO A 54 13.10 0.19 9.42
C PRO A 54 14.38 -0.36 8.79
N SER A 55 14.26 -1.18 7.73
CA SER A 55 15.39 -1.73 6.98
C SER A 55 16.18 -0.65 6.23
N ASP A 56 15.48 0.19 5.45
CA ASP A 56 16.10 1.12 4.50
C ASP A 56 15.69 2.59 4.72
N GLY A 57 14.86 2.90 5.73
CA GLY A 57 14.30 4.24 5.96
C GLY A 57 13.37 4.73 4.86
N THR A 58 12.87 3.83 4.00
CA THR A 58 12.02 4.21 2.87
C THR A 58 10.58 4.41 3.32
N LEU A 59 9.96 5.51 2.88
CA LEU A 59 8.56 5.79 3.14
C LEU A 59 7.66 5.00 2.19
N VAL A 60 6.71 4.25 2.75
CA VAL A 60 5.79 3.38 2.00
C VAL A 60 4.35 3.58 2.45
N ALA A 61 3.41 3.12 1.61
CA ALA A 61 1.99 3.02 1.93
C ALA A 61 1.60 1.54 2.07
N VAL A 62 1.13 1.16 3.25
CA VAL A 62 0.68 -0.20 3.56
C VAL A 62 -0.83 -0.25 3.51
N LYS A 63 -1.39 -0.95 2.52
CA LYS A 63 -2.82 -1.22 2.42
C LYS A 63 -3.14 -2.54 3.11
N CYS A 64 -3.85 -2.48 4.23
CA CYS A 64 -4.37 -3.63 4.96
C CYS A 64 -5.70 -4.05 4.34
N CYS A 65 -5.67 -5.08 3.50
CA CYS A 65 -6.85 -5.73 2.95
C CYS A 65 -7.36 -6.77 3.95
N LEU A 66 -8.59 -6.59 4.44
CA LEU A 66 -9.26 -7.60 5.24
C LEU A 66 -9.70 -8.74 4.30
N SER A 67 -9.34 -9.98 4.59
CA SER A 67 -10.00 -11.11 3.95
C SER A 67 -11.43 -11.24 4.49
N GLU A 68 -12.38 -11.63 3.65
CA GLU A 68 -13.70 -12.04 4.13
C GLU A 68 -13.52 -13.24 5.06
N LYS A 69 -14.08 -13.18 6.28
CA LYS A 69 -13.97 -14.24 7.29
C LYS A 69 -14.30 -15.60 6.65
N GLY A 70 -13.31 -16.50 6.60
CA GLY A 70 -13.46 -17.86 6.08
C GLY A 70 -13.00 -18.08 4.63
N LYS A 71 -12.53 -17.05 3.90
CA LYS A 71 -11.79 -17.24 2.65
C LYS A 71 -10.30 -17.26 2.94
N GLN A 72 -9.73 -18.46 2.89
CA GLN A 72 -8.29 -18.63 2.81
C GLN A 72 -7.81 -18.01 1.48
N PHE A 73 -6.57 -17.53 1.43
CA PHE A 73 -6.00 -17.01 0.19
C PHE A 73 -5.89 -18.14 -0.85
N ASP A 74 -6.93 -18.27 -1.68
CA ASP A 74 -7.03 -19.33 -2.68
C ASP A 74 -6.08 -19.08 -3.87
N LYS A 75 -5.90 -20.10 -4.72
CA LYS A 75 -5.07 -20.00 -5.93
C LYS A 75 -5.45 -18.83 -6.85
N SER A 76 -6.72 -18.44 -6.88
CA SER A 76 -7.21 -17.27 -7.63
C SER A 76 -6.60 -15.96 -7.11
N PHE A 77 -6.56 -15.80 -5.80
CA PHE A 77 -5.96 -14.64 -5.15
C PHE A 77 -4.45 -14.53 -5.45
N LEU A 78 -3.75 -15.67 -5.47
CA LEU A 78 -2.33 -15.69 -5.85
C LEU A 78 -2.12 -15.28 -7.31
N ALA A 79 -3.02 -15.67 -8.21
CA ALA A 79 -2.97 -15.25 -9.61
C ALA A 79 -3.22 -13.74 -9.75
N GLU A 80 -4.18 -13.18 -9.01
CA GLU A 80 -4.43 -11.73 -8.96
C GLU A 80 -3.23 -10.98 -8.39
N LEU A 81 -2.65 -11.45 -7.29
CA LEU A 81 -1.47 -10.82 -6.67
C LEU A 81 -0.26 -10.85 -7.61
N SER A 82 -0.05 -11.95 -8.34
CA SER A 82 0.99 -12.05 -9.38
C SER A 82 0.74 -11.05 -10.50
N ALA A 83 -0.51 -10.91 -10.96
CA ALA A 83 -0.85 -9.93 -11.98
C ALA A 83 -0.56 -8.49 -11.50
N VAL A 84 -0.86 -8.18 -10.23
CA VAL A 84 -0.54 -6.87 -9.62
C VAL A 84 0.96 -6.66 -9.43
N ALA A 85 1.71 -7.72 -9.12
CA ALA A 85 3.17 -7.67 -8.97
C ALA A 85 3.89 -7.35 -10.28
N ASP A 86 3.38 -7.85 -11.41
CA ASP A 86 3.95 -7.62 -12.74
C ASP A 86 3.50 -6.29 -13.37
N LEU A 87 2.45 -5.66 -12.85
CA LEU A 87 1.93 -4.38 -13.33
C LEU A 87 2.91 -3.23 -13.03
N ARG A 88 3.68 -2.83 -14.04
CA ARG A 88 4.55 -1.66 -13.99
C ARG A 88 4.12 -0.64 -15.04
N HIS A 89 3.55 0.46 -14.58
CA HIS A 89 3.13 1.54 -15.45
C HIS A 89 3.35 2.90 -14.78
N LYS A 90 3.71 3.92 -15.55
CA LYS A 90 3.99 5.29 -15.05
C LYS A 90 2.83 5.92 -14.26
N ASN A 91 1.60 5.49 -14.54
CA ASN A 91 0.37 6.00 -13.90
C ASN A 91 -0.17 5.04 -12.82
N LEU A 92 0.55 3.95 -12.50
CA LEU A 92 0.21 3.03 -11.42
C LEU A 92 1.24 3.17 -10.30
N VAL A 93 0.76 3.25 -9.06
CA VAL A 93 1.66 3.25 -7.91
C VAL A 93 2.31 1.87 -7.82
N ARG A 94 3.64 1.86 -7.82
CA ARG A 94 4.44 0.63 -7.83
C ARG A 94 4.19 -0.18 -6.56
N LEU A 95 3.88 -1.47 -6.73
CA LEU A 95 3.88 -2.44 -5.65
C LEU A 95 5.34 -2.77 -5.29
N ARG A 96 5.73 -2.52 -4.04
CA ARG A 96 7.03 -2.93 -3.49
C ARG A 96 7.01 -4.35 -2.94
N GLY A 97 5.84 -4.85 -2.56
CA GLY A 97 5.73 -6.16 -1.96
C GLY A 97 4.43 -6.38 -1.22
N TRP A 98 4.38 -7.48 -0.49
CA TRP A 98 3.23 -7.83 0.36
C TRP A 98 3.68 -8.59 1.60
N CYS A 99 2.79 -8.66 2.58
CA CYS A 99 2.90 -9.48 3.78
C CYS A 99 1.54 -10.16 4.02
N VAL A 100 1.56 -11.44 4.39
CA VAL A 100 0.36 -12.20 4.76
C VAL A 100 0.50 -12.58 6.23
N HIS A 101 -0.47 -12.19 7.06
CA HIS A 101 -0.46 -12.47 8.49
C HIS A 101 -1.89 -12.65 9.00
N GLU A 102 -2.18 -13.75 9.70
CA GLU A 102 -3.49 -14.03 10.32
C GLU A 102 -4.69 -13.77 9.39
N ASP A 103 -4.63 -14.31 8.17
CA ASP A 103 -5.64 -14.11 7.10
C ASP A 103 -5.82 -12.66 6.63
N GLN A 104 -4.86 -11.79 6.90
CA GLN A 104 -4.81 -10.42 6.40
C GLN A 104 -3.70 -10.25 5.39
N LEU A 105 -4.03 -9.61 4.26
CA LEU A 105 -3.07 -9.23 3.25
C LEU A 105 -2.69 -7.77 3.45
N HIS A 106 -1.40 -7.52 3.57
CA HIS A 106 -0.81 -6.20 3.62
C HIS A 106 -0.06 -5.95 2.32
N LEU A 107 -0.55 -5.04 1.49
CA LEU A 107 0.12 -4.63 0.25
C LEU A 107 0.99 -3.41 0.51
N VAL A 108 2.25 -3.45 0.10
CA VAL A 108 3.22 -2.39 0.32
C VAL A 108 3.45 -1.66 -1.00
N TYR A 109 3.11 -0.38 -1.03
CA TYR A 109 3.25 0.50 -2.19
C TYR A 109 4.23 1.64 -1.92
N ASP A 110 4.71 2.28 -2.98
CA ASP A 110 5.39 3.56 -2.86
C ASP A 110 4.49 4.62 -2.21
N TYR A 111 5.07 5.40 -1.30
CA TYR A 111 4.35 6.52 -0.69
C TYR A 111 4.15 7.65 -1.69
N MET A 112 2.89 8.06 -1.87
CA MET A 112 2.53 9.20 -2.71
C MET A 112 2.36 10.46 -1.84
N PRO A 113 3.24 11.48 -1.97
CA PRO A 113 3.21 12.66 -1.11
C PRO A 113 1.94 13.51 -1.30
N ASN A 114 1.36 13.51 -2.50
CA ASN A 114 0.16 14.30 -2.82
C ASN A 114 -1.17 13.63 -2.39
N ARG A 115 -1.10 12.46 -1.72
CA ARG A 115 -2.27 11.70 -1.24
C ARG A 115 -3.34 11.47 -2.33
N SER A 116 -4.57 11.19 -1.91
CA SER A 116 -5.70 10.97 -2.83
C SER A 116 -6.14 12.27 -3.50
N LEU A 117 -6.43 12.19 -4.81
CA LEU A 117 -6.98 13.29 -5.60
C LEU A 117 -8.30 13.81 -5.03
N ASP A 118 -9.11 12.94 -4.41
CA ASP A 118 -10.37 13.30 -3.75
C ASP A 118 -10.19 14.43 -2.73
N ARG A 119 -9.11 14.39 -1.94
CA ARG A 119 -8.81 15.42 -0.94
C ARG A 119 -8.51 16.78 -1.58
N VAL A 120 -7.90 16.76 -2.76
CA VAL A 120 -7.51 17.96 -3.49
C VAL A 120 -8.70 18.55 -4.24
N LEU A 121 -9.62 17.70 -4.73
CA LEU A 121 -10.82 18.12 -5.46
C LEU A 121 -11.95 18.58 -4.52
N PHE A 122 -12.24 17.83 -3.46
CA PHE A 122 -13.38 18.06 -2.55
C PHE A 122 -12.93 18.74 -1.25
N ARG A 123 -12.12 19.79 -1.38
CA ARG A 123 -11.53 20.53 -0.27
C ARG A 123 -12.61 21.00 0.72
N LYS A 124 -12.55 20.52 1.97
CA LYS A 124 -13.37 21.08 3.06
C LYS A 124 -12.77 22.41 3.53
N PRO A 125 -13.59 23.46 3.73
CA PRO A 125 -13.12 24.80 4.10
C PRO A 125 -12.42 24.91 5.46
N GLY A 126 -12.28 23.83 6.24
CA GLY A 126 -11.52 23.81 7.50
C GLY A 126 -10.03 23.46 7.39
N ASN A 127 -9.56 22.88 6.26
CA ASN A 127 -8.18 22.39 6.08
C ASN A 127 -7.31 23.39 5.27
N LEU A 128 -7.35 24.67 5.65
CA LEU A 128 -6.91 25.80 4.83
C LEU A 128 -5.42 26.20 4.92
N LYS A 129 -4.53 25.46 5.59
CA LYS A 129 -3.12 25.87 5.65
C LYS A 129 -2.30 25.27 4.50
N GLY A 130 -2.17 26.03 3.42
CA GLY A 130 -1.02 25.93 2.49
C GLY A 130 -1.23 25.22 1.15
N GLU A 131 -2.33 24.51 0.93
CA GLU A 131 -2.55 23.80 -0.34
C GLU A 131 -3.22 24.71 -1.39
N GLN A 132 -2.64 24.86 -2.58
CA GLN A 132 -3.22 25.64 -3.68
C GLN A 132 -4.21 24.77 -4.49
N PRO A 133 -5.32 25.32 -4.99
CA PRO A 133 -6.22 24.58 -5.89
C PRO A 133 -5.49 24.07 -7.13
N LEU A 134 -5.84 22.87 -7.60
CA LEU A 134 -5.29 22.33 -8.86
C LEU A 134 -5.67 23.23 -10.03
N GLY A 135 -4.67 23.84 -10.66
CA GLY A 135 -4.84 24.64 -11.88
C GLY A 135 -5.25 23.78 -13.07
N TRP A 136 -5.87 24.39 -14.09
CA TRP A 136 -6.40 23.66 -15.25
C TRP A 136 -5.36 22.77 -15.95
N ARG A 137 -4.13 23.27 -16.16
CA ARG A 137 -3.02 22.51 -16.74
C ARG A 137 -2.62 21.28 -15.92
N GLN A 138 -2.76 21.34 -14.59
CA GLN A 138 -2.49 20.18 -13.72
C GLN A 138 -3.61 19.14 -13.85
N ARG A 139 -4.86 19.59 -13.97
CA ARG A 139 -6.02 18.69 -14.20
C ARG A 139 -5.92 17.96 -15.53
N GLU A 140 -5.54 18.65 -16.60
CA GLU A 140 -5.32 18.01 -17.92
C GLU A 140 -4.24 16.93 -17.87
N LYS A 141 -3.18 17.11 -17.06
CA LYS A 141 -2.12 16.11 -16.85
C LYS A 141 -2.55 14.90 -16.01
N ILE A 142 -3.61 15.04 -15.20
CA ILE A 142 -4.15 13.93 -14.42
C ILE A 142 -5.04 13.03 -15.30
N VAL A 143 -5.70 13.63 -16.30
CA VAL A 143 -6.62 12.92 -17.21
C VAL A 143 -5.89 12.27 -18.41
N LYS A 144 -4.75 12.82 -18.84
CA LYS A 144 -3.93 12.29 -19.96
C LYS A 144 -2.86 11.30 -19.51
#